data_AF-A0A7K7Q859-F1
#
_entry.id   AF-A0A7K7Q859-F1
#
_cell.length_a   1.000
_cell.length_b   1.000
_cell.length_c   1.000
_cell.angle_alpha   90.00
_cell.angle_beta   90.00
_cell.angle_gamma   90.00
#
_symmetry.space_group_name_H-M   'P 1'
#
loop_
_entity.id
_entity.type
_entity.pdbx_description
1 polymer ?
#
loop_
_entity_poly.entity_id
_entity_poly.type
_entity_poly.pdbx_seq_one_letter_code
_entity_poly.pdbx_strand_id
1 'polypeptide(L)'
;ARRSSLLNSDELLSYYYDDVRTVYDIFQRGLHVSNNGPCLGFRKPNQPYEWISYKEVSDRAEYVGSALLHRGFKPSHVQYIGIFSQNRPEWVIIEQACYAFSMVVVPLYDTLGAEAITYIVNKADLSLVFCDKPDKAKLLLTSVEKGETPILNTIVIMDSFGVDLVERGKKCGVEVFSMREIE
;
A
#
# COMPACT_ATOMS: atom_id res chain seq x y z
N ALA A 1 16.34 -23.39 -26.94
CA ALA A 1 15.84 -23.09 -25.58
C ALA A 1 15.77 -21.58 -25.41
N ARG A 2 14.73 -21.02 -24.78
CA ARG A 2 14.71 -19.58 -24.44
C ARG A 2 15.70 -19.37 -23.29
N ARG A 3 16.83 -18.72 -23.54
CA ARG A 3 17.85 -18.39 -22.53
C ARG A 3 17.91 -16.87 -22.38
N SER A 4 17.98 -16.38 -21.15
CA SER A 4 18.11 -14.95 -20.87
C SER A 4 19.45 -14.42 -21.40
N SER A 5 19.46 -13.23 -22.01
CA SER A 5 20.68 -12.55 -22.48
C SER A 5 21.61 -12.14 -21.33
N LEU A 6 21.15 -12.22 -20.09
CA LEU A 6 21.93 -11.92 -18.88
C LEU A 6 22.84 -13.09 -18.45
N LEU A 7 22.68 -14.28 -19.04
CA LEU A 7 23.41 -15.48 -18.63
C LEU A 7 24.69 -15.67 -19.44
N ASN A 8 25.84 -15.57 -18.79
CA ASN A 8 27.15 -15.85 -19.40
C ASN A 8 27.53 -17.34 -19.38
N SER A 9 26.80 -18.18 -18.62
CA SER A 9 26.99 -19.64 -18.52
C SER A 9 25.64 -20.37 -18.49
N ASP A 10 25.67 -21.71 -18.53
CA ASP A 10 24.46 -22.53 -18.38
C ASP A 10 23.94 -22.60 -16.93
N GLU A 11 24.60 -21.92 -15.99
CA GLU A 11 24.15 -21.82 -14.60
C GLU A 11 22.96 -20.85 -14.48
N LEU A 12 22.00 -21.17 -13.60
CA LEU A 12 20.85 -20.31 -13.36
C LEU A 12 21.24 -19.11 -12.49
N LEU A 13 20.87 -17.91 -12.94
CA LEU A 13 21.03 -16.69 -12.13
C LEU A 13 20.04 -16.73 -10.96
N SER A 14 20.57 -16.81 -9.73
CA SER A 14 19.75 -16.81 -8.51
C SER A 14 19.39 -15.40 -8.03
N TYR A 15 20.27 -14.44 -8.27
CA TYR A 15 20.09 -13.02 -7.94
C TYR A 15 20.95 -12.19 -8.88
N TYR A 16 20.50 -10.97 -9.20
CA TYR A 16 21.24 -10.07 -10.08
C TYR A 16 22.37 -9.34 -9.34
N TYR A 17 22.18 -9.09 -8.04
CA TYR A 17 23.16 -8.47 -7.16
C TYR A 17 23.25 -9.27 -5.86
N ASP A 18 24.47 -9.48 -5.35
CA ASP A 18 24.74 -10.33 -4.18
C ASP A 18 24.06 -9.83 -2.90
N ASP A 19 23.88 -8.51 -2.80
CA ASP A 19 23.28 -7.75 -1.69
C ASP A 19 21.75 -7.65 -1.77
N VAL A 20 21.11 -8.24 -2.78
CA VAL A 20 19.66 -8.16 -2.98
C VAL A 20 19.02 -9.53 -2.81
N ARG A 21 18.25 -9.72 -1.74
CA ARG A 21 17.56 -10.97 -1.41
C ARG A 21 16.05 -10.82 -1.31
N THR A 22 15.58 -9.60 -1.04
CA THR A 22 14.17 -9.26 -0.83
C THR A 22 13.78 -8.03 -1.66
N VAL A 23 12.48 -7.79 -1.81
CA VAL A 23 11.99 -6.56 -2.48
C VAL A 23 12.38 -5.32 -1.68
N TYR A 24 12.49 -5.42 -0.36
CA TYR A 24 13.06 -4.36 0.48
C TYR A 24 14.50 -4.04 0.08
N ASP A 25 15.36 -5.06 -0.12
CA ASP A 25 16.75 -4.84 -0.56
C ASP A 25 16.82 -4.18 -1.93
N ILE A 26 15.90 -4.49 -2.85
CA ILE A 26 15.81 -3.82 -4.16
C ILE A 26 15.66 -2.31 -3.96
N PHE A 27 14.76 -1.88 -3.07
CA PHE A 27 14.53 -0.48 -2.81
C PHE A 27 15.71 0.20 -2.09
N GLN A 28 16.27 -0.46 -1.06
CA GLN A 28 17.44 0.04 -0.34
C GLN A 28 18.66 0.20 -1.25
N ARG A 29 18.88 -0.75 -2.16
CA ARG A 29 19.90 -0.63 -3.19
C ARG A 29 19.62 0.55 -4.12
N GLY A 30 18.38 0.74 -4.55
CA GLY A 30 17.95 1.90 -5.34
C GLY A 30 18.27 3.24 -4.66
N LEU A 31 17.99 3.35 -3.36
CA LEU A 31 18.35 4.51 -2.55
C LEU A 31 19.87 4.76 -2.55
N HIS A 32 20.67 3.72 -2.35
CA HIS A 32 22.12 3.82 -2.32
C HIS A 32 22.71 4.24 -3.68
N VAL A 33 22.35 3.54 -4.77
CA VAL A 33 22.94 3.78 -6.09
C VAL A 33 22.45 5.07 -6.74
N SER A 34 21.26 5.56 -6.36
CA SER A 34 20.72 6.82 -6.87
C SER A 34 21.35 8.05 -6.21
N ASN A 35 22.09 7.88 -5.10
CA ASN A 35 22.57 8.97 -4.25
C ASN A 35 21.42 9.92 -3.84
N ASN A 36 20.32 9.34 -3.35
CA ASN A 36 19.08 10.06 -3.01
C ASN A 36 18.46 10.84 -4.19
N GLY A 37 18.52 10.26 -5.40
CA GLY A 37 17.94 10.86 -6.60
C GLY A 37 16.40 10.81 -6.65
N PRO A 38 15.79 11.24 -7.77
CA PRO A 38 14.35 11.10 -8.01
C PRO A 38 13.88 9.65 -7.96
N CYS A 39 12.79 9.39 -7.23
CA CYS A 39 12.20 8.06 -7.05
C CYS A 39 10.78 7.98 -7.65
N LEU A 40 9.82 8.72 -7.08
CA LEU A 40 8.42 8.69 -7.52
C LEU A 40 8.06 10.01 -8.20
N GLY A 41 7.73 9.93 -9.49
CA GLY A 41 7.31 11.08 -10.29
C GLY A 41 5.79 11.14 -10.43
N PHE A 42 5.19 12.28 -10.10
CA PHE A 42 3.77 12.54 -10.34
C PHE A 42 3.56 13.92 -10.96
N ARG A 43 2.43 14.13 -11.62
CA ARG A 43 2.09 15.42 -12.22
C ARG A 43 0.59 15.62 -12.31
N LYS A 44 0.17 16.87 -12.23
CA LYS A 44 -1.17 17.27 -12.70
C LYS A 44 -1.20 17.28 -14.24
N PRO A 45 -2.40 17.16 -14.85
CA PRO A 45 -2.54 17.30 -16.30
C PRO A 45 -1.86 18.58 -16.79
N ASN A 46 -1.04 18.46 -17.84
CA ASN A 46 -0.30 19.55 -18.46
C ASN A 46 0.70 20.31 -17.56
N GLN A 47 1.13 19.73 -16.45
CA GLN A 47 2.18 20.26 -15.58
C GLN A 47 3.45 19.39 -15.64
N PRO A 48 4.65 19.93 -15.32
CA PRO A 48 5.86 19.13 -15.21
C PRO A 48 5.75 18.08 -14.11
N TYR A 49 6.61 17.06 -14.16
CA TYR A 49 6.73 16.09 -13.08
C TYR A 49 7.34 16.71 -11.83
N GLU A 50 6.67 16.49 -10.71
CA GLU A 50 7.20 16.64 -9.37
C GLU A 50 7.74 15.29 -8.93
N TRP A 51 8.89 15.29 -8.24
CA TRP A 51 9.60 14.09 -7.86
C TRP A 51 9.77 14.01 -6.36
N ILE A 52 9.47 12.84 -5.81
CA ILE A 52 9.80 12.46 -4.43
C ILE A 52 11.16 11.76 -4.47
N SER A 53 12.09 12.16 -3.60
CA SER A 53 13.41 11.54 -3.51
C SER A 53 13.34 10.14 -2.90
N TYR A 54 14.34 9.28 -3.17
CA TYR A 54 14.38 7.94 -2.56
C TYR A 54 14.34 7.98 -1.03
N LYS A 55 15.05 8.93 -0.40
CA LYS A 55 15.08 9.08 1.06
C LYS A 55 13.71 9.47 1.60
N GLU A 56 13.02 10.40 0.95
CA GLU A 56 11.68 10.80 1.36
C GLU A 56 10.66 9.66 1.22
N VAL A 57 10.74 8.85 0.16
CA VAL A 57 9.92 7.64 0.03
C VAL A 57 10.25 6.63 1.14
N SER A 58 11.54 6.40 1.42
CA SER A 58 11.99 5.50 2.48
C SER A 58 11.46 5.93 3.84
N ASP A 59 11.56 7.23 4.16
CA ASP A 59 11.16 7.78 5.47
C ASP A 59 9.65 7.67 5.65
N ARG A 60 8.88 8.05 4.64
CA ARG A 60 7.40 7.92 4.69
C ARG A 60 6.97 6.46 4.80
N ALA A 61 7.65 5.54 4.11
CA ALA A 61 7.38 4.11 4.25
C ALA A 61 7.69 3.59 5.67
N GLU A 62 8.78 4.07 6.28
CA GLU A 62 9.14 3.74 7.65
C GLU A 62 8.12 4.27 8.66
N TYR A 63 7.61 5.50 8.47
CA TYR A 63 6.56 6.08 9.30
C TYR A 63 5.25 5.29 9.21
N VAL A 64 4.78 5.00 7.99
CA VAL A 64 3.56 4.20 7.76
C VAL A 64 3.70 2.82 8.40
N GLY A 65 4.82 2.12 8.15
CA GLY A 65 5.04 0.80 8.71
C GLY A 65 5.14 0.80 10.23
N SER A 66 5.82 1.79 10.81
CA SER A 66 5.89 1.99 12.26
C SER A 66 4.51 2.25 12.87
N ALA A 67 3.69 3.09 12.24
CA ALA A 67 2.33 3.35 12.68
C ALA A 67 1.46 2.09 12.64
N LEU A 68 1.57 1.28 11.59
CA LEU A 68 0.88 -0.02 11.52
C LEU A 68 1.29 -0.94 12.69
N LEU A 69 2.57 -1.01 13.04
CA LEU A 69 3.00 -1.78 14.22
C LEU A 69 2.39 -1.27 15.52
N HIS A 70 2.38 0.05 15.73
CA HIS A 70 1.79 0.66 16.94
C HIS A 70 0.28 0.41 17.04
N ARG A 71 -0.40 0.25 15.90
CA ARG A 71 -1.82 -0.12 15.83
C ARG A 71 -2.07 -1.63 15.93
N GLY A 72 -1.03 -2.44 16.17
CA GLY A 72 -1.16 -3.86 16.47
C GLY A 72 -1.04 -4.79 15.27
N PHE A 73 -0.77 -4.27 14.06
CA PHE A 73 -0.40 -5.10 12.91
C PHE A 73 0.98 -5.71 13.14
N LYS A 74 1.19 -6.94 12.66
CA LYS A 74 2.41 -7.70 12.97
C LYS A 74 3.24 -7.97 11.72
N PRO A 75 4.59 -7.94 11.82
CA PRO A 75 5.45 -8.43 10.76
C PRO A 75 5.15 -9.91 10.50
N SER A 76 4.55 -10.22 9.36
CA SER A 76 4.16 -11.59 9.02
C SER A 76 3.71 -11.71 7.56
N HIS A 77 4.13 -12.81 6.91
CA HIS A 77 3.70 -13.17 5.55
C HIS A 77 2.19 -13.51 5.44
N VAL A 78 1.48 -13.56 6.56
CA VAL A 78 0.00 -13.70 6.62
C VAL A 78 -0.69 -12.46 7.18
N GLN A 79 0.03 -11.36 7.38
CA GLN A 79 -0.55 -10.06 7.69
C GLN A 79 -0.82 -9.30 6.38
N TYR A 80 -2.09 -9.23 5.99
CA TYR A 80 -2.51 -8.58 4.76
C TYR A 80 -2.92 -7.12 4.99
N ILE A 81 -2.54 -6.24 4.07
CA ILE A 81 -2.85 -4.81 4.06
C ILE A 81 -3.55 -4.47 2.73
N GLY A 82 -4.81 -4.04 2.81
CA GLY A 82 -5.57 -3.69 1.61
C GLY A 82 -5.19 -2.32 1.07
N ILE A 83 -5.07 -2.19 -0.26
CA ILE A 83 -4.95 -0.88 -0.92
C ILE A 83 -5.98 -0.78 -2.04
N PHE A 84 -6.92 0.15 -1.89
CA PHE A 84 -7.96 0.47 -2.84
C PHE A 84 -7.73 1.87 -3.43
N SER A 85 -6.88 1.95 -4.44
CA SER A 85 -6.37 3.22 -4.96
C SER A 85 -5.96 3.09 -6.43
N GLN A 86 -6.05 4.19 -7.17
CA GLN A 86 -5.41 4.33 -8.48
C GLN A 86 -3.90 4.52 -8.32
N ASN A 87 -3.15 4.45 -9.42
CA ASN A 87 -1.71 4.65 -9.38
C ASN A 87 -1.37 6.08 -8.92
N ARG A 88 -0.66 6.18 -7.79
CA ARG A 88 -0.20 7.43 -7.16
C ARG A 88 1.01 7.14 -6.25
N PRO A 89 1.83 8.14 -5.89
CA PRO A 89 3.00 7.92 -5.06
C PRO A 89 2.70 7.23 -3.72
N GLU A 90 1.60 7.58 -3.07
CA GLU A 90 1.18 7.02 -1.79
C GLU A 90 0.96 5.52 -1.86
N TRP A 91 0.48 4.99 -3.00
CA TRP A 91 0.36 3.55 -3.23
C TRP A 91 1.71 2.85 -3.04
N VAL A 92 2.75 3.38 -3.70
CA VAL A 92 4.09 2.79 -3.66
C VAL A 92 4.70 2.95 -2.28
N ILE A 93 4.45 4.06 -1.59
CA ILE A 93 4.93 4.29 -0.22
C ILE A 93 4.35 3.24 0.74
N ILE A 94 3.04 2.99 0.68
CA ILE A 94 2.38 1.96 1.50
C ILE A 94 2.91 0.56 1.16
N GLU A 95 3.16 0.30 -0.13
CA GLU A 95 3.74 -0.96 -0.58
C GLU A 95 5.16 -1.16 -0.03
N GLN A 96 6.03 -0.14 -0.09
CA GLN A 96 7.37 -0.18 0.51
C GLN A 96 7.31 -0.34 2.03
N ALA A 97 6.32 0.28 2.70
CA ALA A 97 6.09 0.08 4.12
C ALA A 97 5.78 -1.39 4.44
N CYS A 98 4.91 -2.02 3.65
CA CYS A 98 4.59 -3.44 3.82
C CYS A 98 5.84 -4.30 3.67
N TYR A 99 6.67 -4.04 2.65
CA TYR A 99 7.91 -4.81 2.44
C TYR A 99 8.92 -4.63 3.57
N ALA A 100 9.13 -3.40 4.04
CA ALA A 100 10.03 -3.09 5.14
C ALA A 100 9.62 -3.79 6.46
N PHE A 101 8.31 -4.00 6.65
CA PHE A 101 7.76 -4.60 7.86
C PHE A 101 7.20 -6.01 7.65
N SER A 102 7.62 -6.72 6.58
CA SER A 102 7.23 -8.11 6.30
C SER A 102 5.72 -8.36 6.22
N MET A 103 4.93 -7.37 5.79
CA MET A 103 3.48 -7.47 5.55
C MET A 103 3.20 -7.64 4.06
N VAL A 104 1.99 -8.10 3.72
CA VAL A 104 1.60 -8.42 2.33
C VAL A 104 0.54 -7.45 1.84
N VAL A 105 0.80 -6.77 0.73
CA VAL A 105 -0.16 -5.89 0.06
C VAL A 105 -1.22 -6.70 -0.68
N VAL A 106 -2.48 -6.30 -0.55
CA VAL A 106 -3.62 -6.84 -1.32
C VAL A 106 -4.31 -5.72 -2.09
N PRO A 107 -4.14 -5.65 -3.42
CA PRO A 107 -4.74 -4.60 -4.24
C PRO A 107 -6.24 -4.82 -4.45
N LEU A 108 -7.02 -3.75 -4.35
CA LEU A 108 -8.43 -3.68 -4.71
C LEU A 108 -8.59 -2.72 -5.89
N TYR A 109 -9.24 -3.17 -6.97
CA TYR A 109 -9.38 -2.39 -8.20
C TYR A 109 -10.80 -1.89 -8.41
N ASP A 110 -10.91 -0.64 -8.91
CA ASP A 110 -12.19 0.03 -9.21
C ASP A 110 -13.09 -0.76 -10.18
N THR A 111 -12.48 -1.51 -11.11
CA THR A 111 -13.18 -2.18 -12.20
C THR A 111 -13.79 -3.53 -11.84
N LEU A 112 -13.54 -4.05 -10.63
CA LEU A 112 -14.02 -5.38 -10.23
C LEU A 112 -15.48 -5.39 -9.77
N GLY A 113 -16.01 -4.23 -9.38
CA GLY A 113 -17.34 -4.12 -8.78
C GLY A 113 -17.37 -4.45 -7.28
N ALA A 114 -18.44 -4.03 -6.62
CA ALA A 114 -18.55 -4.11 -5.16
C ALA A 114 -18.52 -5.55 -4.61
N GLU A 115 -19.17 -6.50 -5.31
CA GLU A 115 -19.21 -7.91 -4.87
C GLU A 115 -17.81 -8.53 -4.84
N ALA A 116 -16.99 -8.27 -5.86
CA ALA A 116 -15.62 -8.77 -5.91
C ALA A 116 -14.72 -8.13 -4.84
N ILE A 117 -14.91 -6.82 -4.58
CA ILE A 117 -14.20 -6.12 -3.49
C ILE A 117 -14.56 -6.75 -2.14
N THR A 118 -15.85 -6.91 -1.84
CA THR A 118 -16.34 -7.58 -0.63
C THR A 118 -15.75 -9.00 -0.52
N TYR A 119 -15.74 -9.76 -1.61
CA TYR A 119 -15.17 -11.11 -1.63
C TYR A 119 -13.67 -11.09 -1.28
N ILE A 120 -12.87 -10.19 -1.87
CA ILE A 120 -11.43 -10.09 -1.59
C ILE A 120 -11.17 -9.67 -0.15
N VAL A 121 -11.91 -8.68 0.37
CA VAL A 121 -11.78 -8.21 1.76
C VAL A 121 -11.95 -9.37 2.73
N ASN A 122 -12.97 -10.21 2.54
CA ASN A 122 -13.17 -11.38 3.40
C ASN A 122 -12.16 -12.49 3.12
N LYS A 123 -11.83 -12.75 1.84
CA LYS A 123 -10.96 -13.87 1.48
C LYS A 123 -9.51 -13.68 1.94
N ALA A 124 -9.07 -12.43 2.01
CA ALA A 124 -7.73 -12.05 2.46
C ALA A 124 -7.72 -11.50 3.90
N ASP A 125 -8.81 -11.67 4.65
CA ASP A 125 -8.94 -11.23 6.04
C ASP A 125 -8.49 -9.77 6.28
N LEU A 126 -8.91 -8.86 5.40
CA LEU A 126 -8.46 -7.46 5.40
C LEU A 126 -9.14 -6.65 6.51
N SER A 127 -8.47 -6.53 7.66
CA SER A 127 -8.92 -5.67 8.75
C SER A 127 -8.64 -4.18 8.51
N LEU A 128 -7.70 -3.85 7.62
CA LEU A 128 -7.34 -2.49 7.22
C LEU A 128 -7.29 -2.33 5.71
N VAL A 129 -7.89 -1.26 5.20
CA VAL A 129 -7.80 -0.86 3.80
C VAL A 129 -7.44 0.62 3.68
N PHE A 130 -6.39 0.91 2.91
CA PHE A 130 -6.08 2.26 2.42
C PHE A 130 -6.95 2.60 1.21
N CYS A 131 -7.54 3.79 1.17
CA CYS A 131 -8.35 4.29 0.07
C CYS A 131 -7.78 5.60 -0.47
N ASP A 132 -7.63 5.75 -1.78
CA ASP A 132 -7.23 7.04 -2.35
C ASP A 132 -8.28 8.12 -2.08
N LYS A 133 -9.55 7.78 -2.28
CA LYS A 133 -10.68 8.71 -2.29
C LYS A 133 -11.74 8.38 -1.25
N PRO A 134 -12.47 9.40 -0.74
CA PRO A 134 -13.57 9.21 0.20
C PRO A 134 -14.68 8.29 -0.33
N ASP A 135 -14.93 8.27 -1.64
CA ASP A 135 -16.00 7.46 -2.21
C ASP A 135 -15.73 5.94 -2.13
N LYS A 136 -14.45 5.54 -2.13
CA LYS A 136 -14.07 4.14 -1.90
C LYS A 136 -14.28 3.74 -0.44
N ALA A 137 -13.96 4.63 0.49
CA ALA A 137 -14.26 4.43 1.89
C ALA A 137 -15.79 4.31 2.11
N LYS A 138 -16.60 5.15 1.46
CA LYS A 138 -18.07 5.05 1.50
C LYS A 138 -18.58 3.70 0.99
N LEU A 139 -17.99 3.17 -0.09
CA LEU A 139 -18.33 1.86 -0.62
C LEU A 139 -18.05 0.76 0.41
N LEU A 140 -16.85 0.74 1.00
CA LEU A 140 -16.49 -0.23 2.03
C LEU A 140 -17.36 -0.11 3.28
N LEU A 141 -17.62 1.10 3.77
CA LEU A 141 -18.52 1.33 4.91
C LEU A 141 -19.94 0.81 4.63
N THR A 142 -20.42 0.94 3.39
CA THR A 142 -21.72 0.38 2.98
C THR A 142 -21.73 -1.15 3.07
N SER A 143 -20.65 -1.81 2.66
CA SER A 143 -20.49 -3.26 2.81
C SER A 143 -20.42 -3.68 4.29
N VAL A 144 -19.75 -2.89 5.14
CA VAL A 144 -19.71 -3.15 6.59
C VAL A 144 -21.09 -2.99 7.23
N GLU A 145 -21.83 -1.93 6.91
CA GLU A 145 -23.19 -1.66 7.41
C GLU A 145 -24.19 -2.75 7.03
N LYS A 146 -24.00 -3.39 5.88
CA LYS A 146 -24.79 -4.56 5.45
C LYS A 146 -24.36 -5.87 6.10
N GLY A 147 -23.29 -5.87 6.89
CA GLY A 147 -22.70 -7.07 7.50
C GLY A 147 -21.91 -7.94 6.52
N GLU A 148 -21.57 -7.44 5.34
CA GLU A 148 -20.89 -8.21 4.29
C GLU A 148 -19.38 -8.31 4.51
N THR A 149 -18.77 -7.39 5.25
CA THR A 149 -17.31 -7.34 5.53
C THR A 149 -17.02 -7.15 7.01
N PRO A 150 -17.43 -8.09 7.89
CA PRO A 150 -17.37 -7.91 9.34
C PRO A 150 -15.93 -7.82 9.91
N ILE A 151 -14.92 -8.21 9.13
CA ILE A 151 -13.52 -8.14 9.55
C ILE A 151 -12.89 -6.75 9.37
N LEU A 152 -13.43 -5.94 8.47
CA LEU A 152 -12.90 -4.61 8.18
C LEU A 152 -13.24 -3.66 9.34
N ASN A 153 -12.22 -3.19 10.04
CA ASN A 153 -12.38 -2.30 11.19
C ASN A 153 -11.55 -1.01 11.09
N THR A 154 -10.68 -0.89 10.08
CA THR A 154 -9.87 0.31 9.86
C THR A 154 -9.87 0.72 8.40
N ILE A 155 -10.12 1.99 8.12
CA ILE A 155 -9.99 2.60 6.80
C ILE A 155 -9.07 3.82 6.90
N VAL A 156 -8.05 3.87 6.06
CA VAL A 156 -7.15 5.02 5.95
C VAL A 156 -7.39 5.72 4.63
N ILE A 157 -7.66 7.02 4.65
CA ILE A 157 -7.97 7.78 3.42
C ILE A 157 -6.80 8.71 3.06
N MET A 158 -6.34 8.65 1.82
CA MET A 158 -5.19 9.44 1.33
C MET A 158 -5.60 10.89 1.03
N ASP A 159 -6.73 11.09 0.34
CA ASP A 159 -7.28 12.42 0.07
C ASP A 159 -8.00 13.00 1.29
N SER A 160 -8.20 14.32 1.28
CA SER A 160 -9.01 14.99 2.31
C SER A 160 -10.45 14.48 2.32
N PHE A 161 -11.02 14.35 3.52
CA PHE A 161 -12.41 13.93 3.73
C PHE A 161 -13.05 14.72 4.88
N GLY A 162 -14.38 14.69 4.94
CA GLY A 162 -15.16 15.35 5.98
C GLY A 162 -15.33 14.51 7.24
N VAL A 163 -15.65 15.18 8.35
CA VAL A 163 -15.91 14.55 9.66
C VAL A 163 -17.08 13.55 9.62
N ASP A 164 -17.98 13.70 8.65
CA ASP A 164 -19.11 12.81 8.42
C ASP A 164 -18.69 11.35 8.21
N LEU A 165 -17.54 11.12 7.55
CA LEU A 165 -17.03 9.75 7.35
C LEU A 165 -16.45 9.14 8.62
N VAL A 166 -15.83 9.96 9.46
CA VAL A 166 -15.36 9.51 10.79
C VAL A 166 -16.55 9.11 11.65
N GLU A 167 -17.59 9.93 11.68
CA GLU A 167 -18.81 9.64 12.43
C GLU A 167 -19.55 8.42 11.89
N ARG A 168 -19.61 8.25 10.56
CA ARG A 168 -20.21 7.09 9.92
C ARG A 168 -19.46 5.81 10.28
N GLY A 169 -18.13 5.80 10.16
CA GLY A 169 -17.30 4.66 10.56
C GLY A 169 -17.52 4.26 12.02
N LYS A 170 -17.49 5.24 12.93
CA LYS A 170 -17.74 4.99 14.37
C LYS A 170 -19.08 4.31 14.63
N LYS A 171 -20.14 4.65 13.89
CA LYS A 171 -21.47 4.04 14.04
C LYS A 171 -21.50 2.55 13.68
N CYS A 172 -20.59 2.09 12.82
CA CYS A 172 -20.48 0.68 12.43
C CYS A 172 -19.20 -0.01 12.93
N GLY A 173 -18.48 0.61 13.88
CA GLY A 173 -17.28 0.01 14.49
C GLY A 173 -16.01 0.07 13.65
N VAL A 174 -15.97 0.97 12.65
CA VAL A 174 -14.81 1.19 11.78
C VAL A 174 -14.10 2.49 12.15
N GLU A 175 -12.80 2.42 12.42
CA GLU A 175 -11.95 3.60 12.56
C GLU A 175 -11.65 4.17 11.16
N VAL A 176 -11.87 5.47 10.99
CA VAL A 176 -11.55 6.19 9.74
C VAL A 176 -10.62 7.35 10.08
N PHE A 177 -9.43 7.36 9.48
CA PHE A 177 -8.45 8.42 9.66
C PHE A 177 -7.68 8.70 8.36
N SER A 178 -6.96 9.81 8.32
CA SER A 178 -6.18 10.24 7.16
C SER A 178 -4.82 9.56 7.13
N MET A 179 -4.28 9.36 5.92
CA MET A 179 -2.91 8.87 5.76
C MET A 179 -1.90 9.77 6.47
N ARG A 180 -2.15 11.08 6.51
CA ARG A 180 -1.34 12.08 7.24
C ARG A 180 -1.22 11.86 8.74
N GLU A 181 -2.12 11.07 9.34
CA GLU A 181 -2.05 10.74 10.77
C GLU A 181 -1.12 9.56 11.05
N ILE A 182 -0.66 8.86 10.00
CA ILE A 182 0.21 7.69 10.11
C ILE A 182 1.48 7.78 9.25
N GLU A 183 1.72 8.92 8.62
CA GLU A 183 2.98 9.28 7.94
C GLU A 183 3.63 10.49 8.59
#